data_AF-A0AAV9XK51-F1
#
_entry.id   AF-A0AAV9XK51-F1
#
_cell.length_a   1.000
_cell.length_b   1.000
_cell.length_c   1.000
_cell.angle_alpha   90.00
_cell.angle_beta   90.00
_cell.angle_gamma   90.00
#
_symmetry.space_group_name_H-M   'P 1'
#
loop_
_entity.id
_entity.type
_entity.pdbx_description
1 polymer ?
#
loop_
_entity_poly.entity_id
_entity_poly.type
_entity_poly.pdbx_seq_one_letter_code
_entity_poly.pdbx_strand_id
1 'polypeptide(L)'
;MAARQNKHRLSISGLVPPQQPCTPVGSEFCPSPGAETDGMDLTKLPTDDEELLVQRLQNLRLTVNGIDKFKPIPHEPELNYSEACKLATNLSNDVTRIHNLVCKCIMEYSKGSEGMEKLPRERLEEYVARYNGLLSVLLEVPSHIKFGLKTTILSYVNNVEAAWFRSDLERKLGKSGDYCQTIEQKIEFLEQYVERERCKASDDSKIGMKSKSEREASEFDTRRRRYNTSMK
;
A
#
# COMPACT_ATOMS: atom_id res chain seq x y z
N MET A 1 55.87 43.07 4.37
CA MET A 1 55.71 42.77 2.93
C MET A 1 54.31 43.25 2.54
N ALA A 2 54.15 44.46 1.98
CA ALA A 2 53.95 44.76 0.54
C ALA A 2 52.80 43.96 -0.09
N ALA A 3 51.90 44.46 -0.94
CA ALA A 3 51.39 45.77 -1.34
C ALA A 3 50.17 45.46 -2.25
N ARG A 4 49.18 46.36 -2.31
CA ARG A 4 48.05 46.32 -3.24
C ARG A 4 48.50 46.27 -4.70
N GLN A 5 47.73 45.65 -5.59
CA GLN A 5 47.35 46.23 -6.90
C GLN A 5 46.22 45.47 -7.62
N ASN A 6 45.13 46.19 -7.88
CA ASN A 6 44.18 45.99 -8.97
C ASN A 6 44.89 46.18 -10.34
N LYS A 7 44.42 45.48 -11.40
CA LYS A 7 43.96 46.12 -12.67
C LYS A 7 43.46 45.09 -13.71
N HIS A 8 42.32 45.45 -14.29
CA HIS A 8 41.63 44.89 -15.45
C HIS A 8 42.39 44.97 -16.79
N ARG A 9 42.12 44.00 -17.66
CA ARG A 9 41.80 44.03 -19.13
C ARG A 9 42.39 42.76 -19.77
N LEU A 10 41.68 41.99 -20.61
CA LEU A 10 41.27 42.25 -22.00
C LEU A 10 40.04 41.33 -22.30
N SER A 11 38.88 41.81 -22.76
CA SER A 11 38.49 42.13 -24.15
C SER A 11 38.72 41.01 -25.17
N ILE A 12 37.69 40.18 -25.40
CA ILE A 12 37.37 39.46 -26.66
C ILE A 12 35.83 39.40 -26.71
N SER A 13 35.18 40.34 -27.37
CA SER A 13 34.71 40.27 -28.77
C SER A 13 33.60 39.25 -29.01
N GLY A 14 32.38 39.78 -29.15
CA GLY A 14 31.37 39.35 -30.12
C GLY A 14 30.79 37.95 -30.01
N LEU A 15 29.69 37.81 -29.26
CA LEU A 15 28.63 36.86 -29.63
C LEU A 15 27.27 37.52 -29.39
N VAL A 16 26.63 37.86 -30.51
CA VAL A 16 25.23 38.27 -30.62
C VAL A 16 24.35 37.15 -30.05
N PRO A 17 23.38 37.43 -29.17
CA PRO A 17 22.44 36.40 -28.73
C PRO A 17 21.57 35.95 -29.92
N PRO A 18 21.39 34.63 -30.16
CA PRO A 18 20.55 34.16 -31.24
C PRO A 18 19.10 34.60 -31.02
N GLN A 19 18.54 35.24 -32.05
CA GLN A 19 17.14 35.62 -32.14
C GLN A 19 16.25 34.37 -32.01
N GLN A 20 15.29 34.40 -31.08
CA GLN A 20 14.22 33.41 -31.00
C GLN A 20 13.28 33.57 -32.20
N PRO A 21 12.84 32.48 -32.86
CA PRO A 21 11.75 32.55 -33.83
C PRO A 21 10.40 32.75 -33.12
N CYS A 22 9.60 33.66 -33.68
CA CYS A 22 8.23 33.97 -33.28
C CYS A 22 7.35 32.72 -33.19
N THR A 23 6.65 32.54 -32.07
CA THR A 23 5.49 31.64 -31.97
C THR A 23 4.29 32.26 -32.70
N PRO A 24 3.58 31.53 -33.59
CA PRO A 24 2.32 32.02 -34.12
C PRO A 24 1.22 31.97 -33.06
N VAL A 25 0.43 33.03 -33.01
CA VAL A 25 -0.83 33.14 -32.26
C VAL A 25 -1.89 32.24 -32.90
N GLY A 26 -2.61 31.49 -32.06
CA GLY A 26 -3.94 31.00 -32.36
C GLY A 26 -4.05 29.49 -32.60
N SER A 27 -4.48 28.77 -31.57
CA SER A 27 -5.51 27.74 -31.75
C SER A 27 -6.17 27.48 -30.39
N GLU A 28 -7.37 28.03 -30.24
CA GLU A 28 -8.35 27.59 -29.26
C GLU A 28 -8.68 26.12 -29.56
N PHE A 29 -8.28 25.22 -28.67
CA PHE A 29 -8.93 23.92 -28.54
C PHE A 29 -9.35 23.77 -27.09
N CYS A 30 -10.66 23.85 -26.87
CA CYS A 30 -11.31 23.50 -25.62
C CYS A 30 -10.87 22.11 -25.16
N PRO A 31 -10.50 21.90 -23.88
CA PRO A 31 -10.52 20.55 -23.34
C PRO A 31 -11.99 20.13 -23.20
N SER A 32 -12.39 19.09 -23.92
CA SER A 32 -13.59 18.32 -23.58
C SER A 32 -13.46 17.79 -22.15
N PRO A 33 -14.54 17.75 -21.35
CA PRO A 33 -14.51 17.20 -19.99
C PRO A 33 -14.41 15.68 -20.09
N GLY A 34 -13.19 15.18 -20.21
CA GLY A 34 -12.89 13.77 -20.39
C GLY A 34 -11.91 13.31 -19.34
N ALA A 35 -12.46 12.79 -18.23
CA ALA A 35 -11.82 11.90 -17.27
C ALA A 35 -10.39 12.29 -16.87
N GLU A 36 -10.28 13.19 -15.90
CA GLU A 36 -9.18 13.15 -14.94
C GLU A 36 -9.30 11.81 -14.18
N THR A 37 -8.74 10.74 -14.73
CA THR A 37 -8.27 9.64 -13.89
C THR A 37 -7.14 10.22 -13.06
N ASP A 38 -7.51 10.70 -11.89
CA ASP A 38 -6.63 11.11 -10.81
C ASP A 38 -5.54 10.04 -10.71
N GLY A 39 -4.35 10.40 -11.19
CA GLY A 39 -3.20 9.52 -11.23
C GLY A 39 -2.75 9.28 -9.80
N MET A 40 -3.36 8.29 -9.15
CA MET A 40 -2.96 7.87 -7.81
C MET A 40 -1.52 7.36 -7.90
N ASP A 41 -0.59 8.23 -7.54
CA ASP A 41 0.84 8.03 -7.58
C ASP A 41 1.23 6.90 -6.61
N LEU A 42 1.65 5.77 -7.18
CA LEU A 42 2.02 4.55 -6.46
C LEU A 42 3.19 4.73 -5.51
N THR A 43 4.03 5.73 -5.74
CA THR A 43 5.17 6.01 -4.88
C THR A 43 4.76 6.61 -3.53
N LYS A 44 3.47 6.94 -3.36
CA LYS A 44 2.92 7.57 -2.15
C LYS A 44 2.09 6.64 -1.26
N LEU A 45 1.90 5.37 -1.65
CA LEU A 45 1.29 4.38 -0.75
C LEU A 45 2.34 3.89 0.26
N PRO A 46 1.98 3.70 1.54
CA PRO A 46 2.94 3.81 2.64
C PRO A 46 3.77 2.53 2.80
N THR A 47 4.80 2.39 1.97
CA THR A 47 5.88 1.41 2.17
C THR A 47 6.51 1.60 3.55
N ASP A 48 6.59 2.85 4.03
CA ASP A 48 7.10 3.22 5.35
C ASP A 48 6.32 2.56 6.50
N ASP A 49 4.99 2.39 6.36
CA ASP A 49 4.18 1.79 7.42
C ASP A 49 4.35 0.27 7.48
N GLU A 50 4.56 -0.39 6.35
CA GLU A 50 4.88 -1.84 6.31
C GLU A 50 6.27 -2.11 6.90
N GLU A 51 7.27 -1.30 6.56
CA GLU A 51 8.60 -1.36 7.17
C GLU A 51 8.55 -1.11 8.67
N LEU A 52 7.79 -0.08 9.08
CA LEU A 52 7.55 0.21 10.48
C LEU A 52 6.86 -0.96 11.19
N LEU A 53 5.90 -1.63 10.52
CA LEU A 53 5.21 -2.79 11.07
C LEU A 53 6.17 -3.95 11.34
N VAL A 54 7.09 -4.23 10.43
CA VAL A 54 8.16 -5.23 10.62
C VAL A 54 9.07 -4.83 11.80
N GLN A 55 9.45 -3.55 11.91
CA GLN A 55 10.23 -3.06 13.04
C GLN A 55 9.47 -3.22 14.37
N ARG A 56 8.16 -2.96 14.40
CA ARG A 56 7.33 -3.14 15.59
C ARG A 56 7.20 -4.62 15.97
N LEU A 57 7.06 -5.51 15.01
CA LEU A 57 7.08 -6.96 15.26
C LEU A 57 8.43 -7.38 15.86
N GLN A 58 9.54 -6.85 15.35
CA GLN A 58 10.86 -7.13 15.91
C GLN A 58 10.99 -6.65 17.36
N ASN A 59 10.46 -5.47 17.69
CA ASN A 59 10.42 -4.98 19.07
C ASN A 59 9.59 -5.89 19.98
N LEU A 60 8.43 -6.36 19.51
CA LEU A 60 7.60 -7.32 20.23
C LEU A 60 8.38 -8.63 20.52
N ARG A 61 9.08 -9.17 19.52
CA ARG A 61 9.95 -10.35 19.68
C ARG A 61 11.05 -10.12 20.72
N LEU A 62 11.67 -8.93 20.74
CA LEU A 62 12.66 -8.57 21.76
C LEU A 62 12.05 -8.50 23.16
N THR A 63 10.85 -7.92 23.29
CA THR A 63 10.11 -7.88 24.55
C THR A 63 9.80 -9.30 25.06
N VAL A 64 9.33 -10.18 24.17
CA VAL A 64 9.05 -11.59 24.50
C VAL A 64 10.32 -12.34 24.92
N ASN A 65 11.44 -12.12 24.25
CA ASN A 65 12.74 -12.66 24.67
C ASN A 65 13.19 -12.12 26.04
N GLY A 66 12.86 -10.86 26.36
CA GLY A 66 13.08 -10.28 27.68
C GLY A 66 12.24 -10.96 28.76
N ILE A 67 10.98 -11.27 28.45
CA ILE A 67 10.08 -12.05 29.33
C ILE A 67 10.62 -13.46 29.56
N ASP A 68 11.05 -14.15 28.50
CA ASP A 68 11.60 -15.51 28.58
C ASP A 68 12.86 -15.58 29.46
N LYS A 69 13.67 -14.52 29.43
CA LYS A 69 14.91 -14.40 30.20
C LYS A 69 14.73 -13.84 31.60
N PHE A 70 13.52 -13.44 31.97
CA PHE A 70 13.25 -12.88 33.29
C PHE A 70 13.58 -13.90 34.39
N LYS A 71 14.46 -13.52 35.31
CA LYS A 71 14.87 -14.35 36.44
C LYS A 71 14.74 -13.54 37.74
N PRO A 72 13.81 -13.92 38.62
CA PRO A 72 13.58 -13.21 39.87
C PRO A 72 14.78 -13.38 40.81
N ILE A 73 15.15 -12.29 41.48
CA ILE A 73 16.22 -12.24 42.48
C ILE A 73 15.58 -12.43 43.87
N PRO A 74 15.87 -13.52 44.61
CA PRO A 74 15.13 -13.90 45.83
C PRO A 74 15.08 -12.85 46.95
N HIS A 75 16.04 -11.92 46.97
CA HIS A 75 16.17 -10.91 48.03
C HIS A 75 15.90 -9.48 47.56
N GLU A 76 15.42 -9.31 46.33
CA GLU A 76 15.13 -7.98 45.74
C GLU A 76 13.70 -7.91 45.18
N PRO A 77 12.67 -8.00 46.06
CA PRO A 77 11.28 -8.05 45.62
C PRO A 77 10.83 -6.79 44.87
N GLU A 78 11.35 -5.62 45.25
CA GLU A 78 11.03 -4.35 44.59
C GLU A 78 11.61 -4.28 43.17
N LEU A 79 12.82 -4.82 42.97
CA LEU A 79 13.43 -4.88 41.64
C LEU A 79 12.67 -5.86 40.75
N ASN A 80 12.35 -7.06 41.26
CA ASN A 80 11.56 -8.05 40.54
C ASN A 80 10.21 -7.49 40.09
N TYR A 81 9.53 -6.76 40.99
CA TYR A 81 8.29 -6.06 40.67
C TYR A 81 8.49 -5.04 39.55
N SER A 82 9.46 -4.14 39.69
CA SER A 82 9.73 -3.07 38.71
C SER A 82 10.03 -3.63 37.31
N GLU A 83 10.87 -4.66 37.24
CA GLU A 83 11.22 -5.32 35.98
C GLU A 83 10.03 -6.06 35.36
N ALA A 84 9.25 -6.78 36.18
CA ALA A 84 8.04 -7.46 35.71
C ALA A 84 6.99 -6.46 35.19
N CYS A 85 6.75 -5.36 35.91
CA CYS A 85 5.87 -4.27 35.45
C CYS A 85 6.33 -3.72 34.11
N LYS A 86 7.64 -3.46 33.96
CA LYS A 86 8.22 -2.93 32.73
C LYS A 86 8.03 -3.88 31.56
N LEU A 87 8.31 -5.17 31.75
CA LEU A 87 8.15 -6.19 30.71
C LEU A 87 6.68 -6.36 30.30
N ALA A 88 5.75 -6.45 31.27
CA ALA A 88 4.32 -6.55 31.00
C ALA A 88 3.77 -5.30 30.29
N THR A 89 4.21 -4.11 30.70
CA THR A 89 3.85 -2.84 30.06
C THR A 89 4.38 -2.75 28.64
N ASN A 90 5.63 -3.14 28.40
CA ASN A 90 6.22 -3.16 27.06
C ASN A 90 5.45 -4.12 26.15
N LEU A 91 5.13 -5.33 26.63
CA LEU A 91 4.36 -6.30 25.85
C LEU A 91 3.00 -5.71 25.44
N SER A 92 2.27 -5.17 26.42
CA SER A 92 0.99 -4.52 26.19
C SER A 92 1.11 -3.39 25.16
N ASN A 93 2.11 -2.52 25.30
CA ASN A 93 2.32 -1.37 24.41
C ASN A 93 2.73 -1.77 22.99
N ASP A 94 3.62 -2.76 22.84
CA ASP A 94 4.09 -3.21 21.53
C ASP A 94 2.95 -3.84 20.73
N VAL A 95 2.10 -4.64 21.38
CA VAL A 95 0.88 -5.18 20.75
C VAL A 95 -0.07 -4.05 20.34
N THR A 96 -0.30 -3.05 21.20
CA THR A 96 -1.14 -1.88 20.85
C THR A 96 -0.62 -1.15 19.62
N ARG A 97 0.70 -0.92 19.55
CA ARG A 97 1.33 -0.21 18.43
C ARG A 97 1.15 -0.97 17.12
N ILE A 98 1.33 -2.29 17.14
CA ILE A 98 1.11 -3.15 15.98
C ILE A 98 -0.36 -3.07 15.54
N HIS A 99 -1.31 -3.26 16.46
CA HIS A 99 -2.75 -3.18 16.15
C HIS A 99 -3.17 -1.84 15.56
N ASN A 100 -2.67 -0.73 16.12
CA ASN A 100 -2.98 0.60 15.60
C ASN A 100 -2.45 0.80 14.18
N LEU A 101 -1.23 0.30 13.91
CA LEU A 101 -0.62 0.42 12.59
C LEU A 101 -1.33 -0.46 11.56
N VAL A 102 -1.65 -1.70 11.91
CA VAL A 102 -2.47 -2.59 11.08
C VAL A 102 -3.81 -1.94 10.75
N CYS A 103 -4.51 -1.39 11.75
CA CYS A 103 -5.78 -0.71 11.56
C CYS A 103 -5.63 0.47 10.58
N LYS A 104 -4.56 1.28 10.73
CA LYS A 104 -4.23 2.37 9.81
C LYS A 104 -4.06 1.86 8.39
N CYS A 105 -3.22 0.84 8.17
CA CYS A 105 -2.97 0.27 6.84
C CYS A 105 -4.25 -0.30 6.22
N ILE A 106 -5.09 -1.03 6.98
CA ILE A 106 -6.38 -1.55 6.49
C ILE A 106 -7.26 -0.41 5.97
N MET A 107 -7.37 0.69 6.72
CA MET A 107 -8.18 1.85 6.33
C MET A 107 -7.63 2.54 5.07
N GLU A 108 -6.31 2.71 4.98
CA GLU A 108 -5.66 3.36 3.84
C GLU A 108 -5.77 2.51 2.56
N TYR A 109 -5.56 1.20 2.67
CA TYR A 109 -5.73 0.28 1.54
C TYR A 109 -7.18 0.22 1.08
N SER A 110 -8.12 0.23 2.03
CA SER A 110 -9.55 0.27 1.68
C SER A 110 -9.92 1.54 0.91
N LYS A 111 -9.43 2.72 1.32
CA LYS A 111 -9.64 3.99 0.60
C LYS A 111 -9.00 3.98 -0.79
N GLY A 112 -7.76 3.52 -0.91
CA GLY A 112 -7.07 3.42 -2.20
C GLY A 112 -7.68 2.40 -3.15
N SER A 113 -8.53 1.51 -2.63
CA SER A 113 -9.26 0.52 -3.40
C SER A 113 -10.70 0.95 -3.75
N GLU A 114 -11.12 2.17 -3.43
CA GLU A 114 -12.42 2.68 -3.87
C GLU A 114 -12.47 2.70 -5.41
N GLY A 115 -13.36 1.89 -5.99
CA GLY A 115 -13.44 1.70 -7.44
C GLY A 115 -12.61 0.52 -7.99
N MET A 116 -12.40 -0.55 -7.19
CA MET A 116 -11.67 -1.76 -7.59
C MET A 116 -12.05 -2.33 -8.97
N GLU A 117 -13.30 -2.18 -9.41
CA GLU A 117 -13.78 -2.67 -10.72
C GLU A 117 -13.09 -2.04 -11.93
N LYS A 118 -12.37 -0.92 -11.71
CA LYS A 118 -11.64 -0.17 -12.75
C LYS A 118 -10.13 -0.29 -12.60
N LEU A 119 -9.64 -0.97 -11.56
CA LEU A 119 -8.21 -1.11 -11.33
C LEU A 119 -7.62 -2.16 -12.28
N PRO A 120 -6.42 -1.90 -12.83
CA PRO A 120 -5.69 -2.92 -13.58
C PRO A 120 -5.37 -4.12 -12.67
N ARG A 121 -5.24 -5.30 -13.29
CA ARG A 121 -4.92 -6.54 -12.59
C ARG A 121 -3.69 -6.42 -11.69
N GLU A 122 -2.63 -5.79 -12.19
CA GLU A 122 -1.37 -5.62 -11.47
C GLU A 122 -1.59 -4.86 -10.15
N ARG A 123 -2.52 -3.90 -10.14
CA ARG A 123 -2.87 -3.15 -8.92
C ARG A 123 -3.65 -3.98 -7.92
N LEU A 124 -4.55 -4.84 -8.40
CA LEU A 124 -5.28 -5.77 -7.54
C LEU A 124 -4.31 -6.76 -6.89
N GLU A 125 -3.36 -7.30 -7.66
CA GLU A 125 -2.30 -8.19 -7.16
C GLU A 125 -1.39 -7.48 -6.13
N GLU A 126 -1.05 -6.21 -6.33
CA GLU A 126 -0.33 -5.40 -5.34
C GLU A 126 -1.12 -5.27 -4.02
N TYR A 127 -2.42 -4.99 -4.07
CA TYR A 127 -3.24 -4.93 -2.85
C TYR A 127 -3.31 -6.28 -2.14
N VAL A 128 -3.44 -7.38 -2.89
CA VAL A 128 -3.37 -8.75 -2.32
C VAL A 128 -2.05 -8.98 -1.61
N ALA A 129 -0.92 -8.60 -2.23
CA ALA A 129 0.40 -8.75 -1.64
C ALA A 129 0.54 -7.95 -0.33
N ARG A 130 0.03 -6.71 -0.30
CA ARG A 130 0.06 -5.85 0.89
C ARG A 130 -0.80 -6.39 2.03
N TYR A 131 -2.02 -6.83 1.75
CA TYR A 131 -2.86 -7.47 2.75
C TYR A 131 -2.24 -8.76 3.30
N ASN A 132 -1.60 -9.56 2.45
CA ASN A 132 -0.82 -10.73 2.88
C ASN A 132 0.37 -10.34 3.78
N GLY A 133 1.04 -9.22 3.47
CA GLY A 133 2.07 -8.63 4.33
C GLY A 133 1.55 -8.33 5.74
N LEU A 134 0.41 -7.63 5.84
CA LEU A 134 -0.24 -7.36 7.14
C LEU A 134 -0.63 -8.64 7.87
N LEU A 135 -1.20 -9.61 7.15
CA LEU A 135 -1.64 -10.89 7.71
C LEU A 135 -0.45 -11.68 8.28
N SER A 136 0.68 -11.71 7.57
CA SER A 136 1.88 -12.43 8.02
C SER A 136 2.37 -11.96 9.39
N VAL A 137 2.31 -10.65 9.65
CA VAL A 137 2.66 -10.06 10.94
C VAL A 137 1.62 -10.40 12.00
N LEU A 138 0.33 -10.26 11.67
CA LEU A 138 -0.75 -10.51 12.61
C LEU A 138 -0.87 -11.96 13.04
N LEU A 139 -0.49 -12.93 12.21
CA LEU A 139 -0.51 -14.35 12.58
C LEU A 139 0.47 -14.67 13.71
N GLU A 140 1.54 -13.88 13.86
CA GLU A 140 2.53 -14.09 14.92
C GLU A 140 2.10 -13.47 16.26
N VAL A 141 1.44 -12.31 16.25
CA VAL A 141 1.07 -11.54 17.45
C VAL A 141 0.29 -12.37 18.50
N PRO A 142 -0.74 -13.18 18.14
CA PRO A 142 -1.45 -14.04 19.08
C PRO A 142 -0.54 -15.00 19.86
N SER A 143 0.52 -15.50 19.25
CA SER A 143 1.45 -16.43 19.91
C SER A 143 2.22 -15.73 21.03
N HIS A 144 2.68 -14.50 20.77
CA HIS A 144 3.38 -13.65 21.74
C HIS A 144 2.47 -13.22 22.90
N ILE A 145 1.22 -12.87 22.61
CA ILE A 145 0.21 -12.55 23.64
C ILE A 145 -0.02 -13.78 24.53
N LYS A 146 -0.26 -14.95 23.93
CA LYS A 146 -0.48 -16.22 24.65
C LYS A 146 0.74 -16.61 25.49
N PHE A 147 1.95 -16.36 24.99
CA PHE A 147 3.17 -16.54 25.77
C PHE A 147 3.17 -15.64 27.00
N GLY A 148 3.00 -14.32 26.81
CA GLY A 148 2.95 -13.36 27.92
C GLY A 148 1.92 -13.71 29.00
N LEU A 149 0.71 -14.13 28.60
CA LEU A 149 -0.34 -14.58 29.51
C LEU A 149 0.04 -15.82 30.35
N LYS A 150 0.86 -16.72 29.81
CA LYS A 150 1.30 -17.96 30.46
C LYS A 150 2.56 -17.78 31.30
N THR A 151 3.30 -16.69 31.11
CA THR A 151 4.59 -16.49 31.78
C THR A 151 4.44 -16.15 33.26
N THR A 152 5.51 -16.41 34.02
CA THR A 152 5.58 -16.15 35.45
C THR A 152 5.70 -14.66 35.79
N ILE A 153 6.01 -13.78 34.84
CA ILE A 153 6.20 -12.34 35.14
C ILE A 153 4.96 -11.75 35.83
N LEU A 154 3.76 -12.23 35.49
CA LEU A 154 2.51 -11.73 36.05
C LEU A 154 2.29 -12.16 37.51
N SER A 155 3.08 -13.07 38.07
CA SER A 155 3.06 -13.37 39.51
C SER A 155 3.93 -12.41 40.33
N TYR A 156 4.76 -11.60 39.68
CA TYR A 156 5.64 -10.62 40.32
C TYR A 156 5.08 -9.19 40.30
N VAL A 157 3.98 -8.96 39.58
CA VAL A 157 3.18 -7.74 39.66
C VAL A 157 2.11 -7.86 40.72
N ASN A 158 1.59 -6.73 41.19
CA ASN A 158 0.50 -6.74 42.16
C ASN A 158 -0.79 -7.30 41.53
N ASN A 159 -1.70 -7.81 42.36
CA ASN A 159 -2.90 -8.52 41.87
C ASN A 159 -3.81 -7.65 40.98
N VAL A 160 -3.90 -6.35 41.26
CA VAL A 160 -4.75 -5.42 40.50
C VAL A 160 -4.18 -5.20 39.11
N GLU A 161 -2.88 -4.93 39.02
CA GLU A 161 -2.17 -4.76 37.75
C GLU A 161 -2.14 -6.06 36.95
N ALA A 162 -1.87 -7.20 37.60
CA ALA A 162 -1.86 -8.50 36.93
C ALA A 162 -3.23 -8.82 36.32
N ALA A 163 -4.33 -8.54 37.02
CA ALA A 163 -5.68 -8.68 36.49
C ALA A 163 -5.94 -7.74 35.30
N TRP A 164 -5.49 -6.48 35.40
CA TRP A 164 -5.58 -5.52 34.31
C TRP A 164 -4.80 -5.97 33.06
N PHE A 165 -3.55 -6.41 33.22
CA PHE A 165 -2.73 -6.91 32.11
C PHE A 165 -3.36 -8.13 31.44
N ARG A 166 -3.88 -9.09 32.22
CA ARG A 166 -4.56 -10.27 31.65
C ARG A 166 -5.77 -9.86 30.81
N SER A 167 -6.65 -9.03 31.36
CA SER A 167 -7.85 -8.56 30.66
C SER A 167 -7.49 -7.76 29.39
N ASP A 168 -6.48 -6.90 29.45
CA ASP A 168 -6.01 -6.13 28.29
C ASP A 168 -5.44 -7.04 27.19
N LEU A 169 -4.58 -7.99 27.56
CA LEU A 169 -3.97 -8.95 26.64
C LEU A 169 -5.01 -9.89 26.02
N GLU A 170 -5.99 -10.39 26.79
CA GLU A 170 -7.10 -11.20 26.28
C GLU A 170 -7.97 -10.43 25.29
N ARG A 171 -8.29 -9.17 25.60
CA ARG A 171 -9.00 -8.28 24.66
C ARG A 171 -8.21 -8.09 23.37
N LYS A 172 -6.89 -7.89 23.46
CA LYS A 172 -6.00 -7.75 22.30
C LYS A 172 -5.89 -9.04 21.49
N LEU A 173 -5.93 -10.19 22.15
CA LEU A 173 -5.98 -11.48 21.48
C LEU A 173 -7.25 -11.61 20.62
N GLY A 174 -8.41 -11.22 21.17
CA GLY A 174 -9.68 -11.16 20.42
C GLY A 174 -9.58 -10.24 19.20
N LYS A 175 -9.11 -9.00 19.41
CA LYS A 175 -8.91 -8.03 18.31
C LYS A 175 -7.99 -8.54 17.19
N SER A 176 -6.96 -9.32 17.54
CA SER A 176 -6.07 -9.90 16.53
C SER A 176 -6.84 -10.86 15.61
N GLY A 177 -7.77 -11.65 16.17
CA GLY A 177 -8.67 -12.51 15.39
C GLY A 177 -9.58 -11.70 14.46
N ASP A 178 -10.19 -10.63 14.96
CA ASP A 178 -11.07 -9.75 14.17
C ASP A 178 -10.32 -9.13 12.99
N TYR A 179 -9.07 -8.67 13.21
CA TYR A 179 -8.25 -8.12 12.13
C TYR A 179 -7.82 -9.17 11.11
N CYS A 180 -7.42 -10.37 11.54
CA CYS A 180 -7.10 -11.46 10.62
C CYS A 180 -8.30 -11.77 9.73
N GLN A 181 -9.48 -11.96 10.32
CA GLN A 181 -10.70 -12.25 9.55
C GLN A 181 -11.03 -11.12 8.56
N THR A 182 -10.90 -9.87 8.97
CA THR A 182 -11.13 -8.71 8.10
C THR A 182 -10.17 -8.70 6.90
N ILE A 183 -8.89 -8.97 7.14
CA ILE A 183 -7.87 -9.00 6.09
C ILE A 183 -8.08 -10.18 5.15
N GLU A 184 -8.35 -11.38 5.68
CA GLU A 184 -8.64 -12.58 4.89
C GLU A 184 -9.83 -12.37 3.95
N GLN A 185 -10.92 -11.77 4.43
CA GLN A 185 -12.07 -11.42 3.60
C GLN A 185 -11.72 -10.42 2.49
N LYS A 186 -10.81 -9.46 2.77
CA LYS A 186 -10.34 -8.50 1.77
C LYS A 186 -9.47 -9.16 0.70
N ILE A 187 -8.60 -10.09 1.10
CA ILE A 187 -7.79 -10.89 0.17
C ILE A 187 -8.70 -11.73 -0.72
N GLU A 188 -9.61 -12.49 -0.14
CA GLU A 188 -10.53 -13.34 -0.90
C GLU A 188 -11.34 -12.53 -1.91
N PHE A 189 -11.87 -11.37 -1.48
CA PHE A 189 -12.58 -10.46 -2.36
C PHE A 189 -11.71 -9.99 -3.53
N LEU A 190 -10.48 -9.56 -3.26
CA LEU A 190 -9.53 -9.11 -4.30
C LEU A 190 -9.16 -10.23 -5.27
N GLU A 191 -8.87 -11.43 -4.76
CA GLU A 191 -8.52 -12.60 -5.57
C GLU A 191 -9.66 -13.01 -6.52
N GLN A 192 -10.92 -12.93 -6.06
CA GLN A 192 -12.09 -13.14 -6.91
C GLN A 192 -12.21 -12.09 -8.04
N TYR A 193 -11.76 -10.84 -7.82
CA TYR A 193 -11.69 -9.82 -8.87
C TYR A 193 -10.53 -10.09 -9.84
N VAL A 194 -9.35 -10.46 -9.33
CA VAL A 194 -8.19 -10.84 -10.15
C VAL A 194 -8.54 -12.00 -11.07
N GLU A 195 -9.19 -13.04 -10.56
CA GLU A 195 -9.57 -14.21 -11.36
C GLU A 195 -10.64 -13.86 -12.41
N ARG A 196 -11.55 -12.93 -12.10
CA ARG A 196 -12.50 -12.40 -13.09
C ARG A 196 -11.80 -11.64 -14.21
N GLU A 197 -10.81 -10.81 -13.90
CA GLU A 197 -9.99 -10.14 -14.93
C GLU A 197 -9.19 -11.14 -15.76
N ARG A 198 -8.72 -12.24 -15.15
CA ARG A 198 -8.03 -13.33 -15.86
C ARG A 198 -8.97 -14.11 -16.80
N CYS A 199 -10.21 -14.30 -16.38
CA CYS A 199 -11.25 -15.00 -17.14
C CYS A 199 -11.96 -14.12 -18.18
N LYS A 200 -11.82 -12.79 -18.09
CA LYS A 200 -12.11 -11.91 -19.23
C LYS A 200 -11.11 -12.28 -20.31
N ALA A 201 -11.58 -13.11 -21.24
CA ALA A 201 -10.83 -13.48 -22.42
C ALA A 201 -10.16 -12.22 -22.99
N SER A 202 -8.92 -12.36 -23.45
CA SER A 202 -8.31 -11.42 -24.38
C SER A 202 -9.29 -11.28 -25.54
N ASP A 203 -10.21 -10.32 -25.43
CA ASP A 203 -11.17 -9.97 -26.45
C ASP A 203 -10.36 -9.19 -27.51
N ASP A 204 -9.55 -9.97 -28.22
CA ASP A 204 -9.01 -9.72 -29.55
C ASP A 204 -10.14 -9.71 -30.59
N SER A 205 -11.38 -9.54 -30.15
CA SER A 205 -12.54 -9.13 -30.93
C SER A 205 -12.55 -7.60 -31.14
N LYS A 206 -11.37 -6.99 -31.26
CA LYS A 206 -11.14 -5.90 -32.23
C LYS A 206 -10.61 -6.46 -33.56
N ILE A 207 -11.16 -7.58 -34.03
CA ILE A 207 -11.34 -7.70 -35.48
C ILE A 207 -12.33 -6.60 -35.82
N GLY A 208 -11.80 -5.45 -36.26
CA GLY A 208 -12.59 -4.43 -36.89
C GLY A 208 -13.38 -5.08 -38.02
N MET A 209 -14.62 -5.47 -37.74
CA MET A 209 -15.67 -5.47 -38.73
C MET A 209 -15.78 -4.02 -39.17
N LYS A 210 -14.89 -3.62 -40.08
CA LYS A 210 -15.17 -2.58 -41.05
C LYS A 210 -16.49 -3.02 -41.65
N SER A 211 -17.56 -2.41 -41.17
CA SER A 211 -18.86 -2.39 -41.80
C SER A 211 -18.59 -2.22 -43.29
N LYS A 212 -18.86 -3.28 -44.03
CA LYS A 212 -18.67 -3.36 -45.46
C LYS A 212 -19.85 -2.63 -46.11
N SER A 213 -20.00 -1.36 -45.80
CA SER A 213 -20.95 -0.43 -46.40
C SER A 213 -20.17 0.86 -46.62
N GLU A 214 -20.18 1.38 -47.85
CA GLU A 214 -19.38 2.54 -48.30
C GLU A 214 -17.95 2.18 -48.74
N ARG A 215 -17.82 1.22 -49.66
CA ARG A 215 -16.87 1.45 -50.76
C ARG A 215 -17.63 2.27 -51.79
N GLU A 216 -17.39 3.58 -51.79
CA GLU A 216 -17.65 4.41 -52.96
C GLU A 216 -17.03 3.71 -54.18
N ALA A 217 -17.87 3.51 -55.20
CA ALA A 217 -17.40 3.00 -56.47
C ALA A 217 -16.42 4.03 -57.03
N SER A 218 -15.14 3.64 -57.12
CA SER A 218 -14.14 4.40 -57.87
C SER A 218 -14.68 4.65 -59.27
N GLU A 219 -14.51 5.86 -59.78
CA GLU A 219 -14.92 6.31 -61.13
C GLU A 219 -14.35 5.45 -62.28
N PHE A 220 -13.44 4.53 -61.96
CA PHE A 220 -12.81 3.57 -62.87
C PHE A 220 -13.31 2.12 -62.74
N ASP A 221 -14.33 1.83 -61.93
CA ASP A 221 -14.90 0.48 -61.83
C ASP A 221 -15.86 0.20 -63.00
N THR A 222 -15.32 -0.40 -64.06
CA THR A 222 -16.04 -0.76 -65.30
C THR A 222 -16.79 -2.09 -65.23
N ARG A 223 -16.84 -2.74 -64.06
CA ARG A 223 -17.52 -4.03 -63.92
C ARG A 223 -19.03 -3.88 -64.02
N ARG A 224 -19.67 -4.71 -64.86
CA ARG A 224 -21.13 -4.76 -65.02
C ARG A 224 -21.83 -5.03 -63.68
N ARG A 225 -22.61 -4.08 -63.20
CA ARG A 225 -23.54 -4.24 -62.07
C ARG A 225 -24.49 -5.41 -62.38
N ARG A 226 -24.41 -6.48 -61.59
CA ARG A 226 -25.43 -7.54 -61.61
C ARG A 226 -26.62 -7.01 -60.82
N TYR A 227 -27.68 -6.62 -61.53
CA TYR A 227 -28.97 -6.35 -60.92
C TYR A 227 -29.57 -7.69 -60.47
N ASN A 228 -29.62 -7.93 -59.16
CA ASN A 228 -30.49 -8.97 -58.63
C ASN A 228 -31.91 -8.41 -58.65
N THR A 229 -32.70 -8.81 -59.65
CA THR A 229 -34.15 -8.67 -59.66
C THR A 229 -34.71 -9.52 -58.51
N SER A 230 -35.22 -8.88 -57.45
CA SER A 230 -36.17 -9.54 -56.55
C SER A 230 -37.51 -9.64 -57.29
N MET A 231 -37.86 -10.83 -57.75
CA MET A 231 -39.24 -11.15 -58.12
C MET A 231 -40.01 -11.46 -56.83
N LYS A 232 -41.10 -10.71 -56.66
CA LYS A 232 -42.22 -10.77 -55.71
C LYS A 232 -42.22 -11.85 -54.63
#